data_AF-A0AAV3Q6I1-F1
#
_entry.id   AF-A0AAV3Q6I1-F1
#
_cell.length_a   1.000
_cell.length_b   1.000
_cell.length_c   1.000
_cell.angle_alpha   90.00
_cell.angle_beta   90.00
_cell.angle_gamma   90.00
#
_symmetry.space_group_name_H-M   'P 1'
#
loop_
_entity.id
_entity.type
_entity.pdbx_description
1 polymer ?
#
loop_
_entity_poly.entity_id
_entity_poly.type
_entity_poly.pdbx_seq_one_letter_code
_entity_poly.pdbx_strand_id
1 'polypeptide(L)'
;MDQIKGVCGVKKETLIKYHEKIVTMAKGIEQTLFEHAPRAQNEEADRLSQLATTYYHELQKEVYIKLRDHPAYEEKGLCTVLEEPNDWRTPIARYLASGQLSSDKLEATKTQKRSYKFHMYQ
;
A
#
# COMPACT_ATOMS: atom_id res chain seq x y z
N MET A 1 -22.59 9.29 -5.57
CA MET A 1 -21.48 10.15 -6.07
C MET A 1 -21.69 11.63 -5.77
N ASP A 2 -22.91 12.00 -5.40
CA ASP A 2 -23.33 13.37 -5.15
C ASP A 2 -22.50 14.09 -4.08
N GLN A 3 -21.97 13.36 -3.10
CA GLN A 3 -21.07 13.94 -2.10
C GLN A 3 -19.75 14.43 -2.70
N ILE A 4 -19.09 13.62 -3.52
CA ILE A 4 -17.79 13.98 -4.14
C ILE A 4 -18.00 15.06 -5.21
N LYS A 5 -19.13 15.01 -5.93
CA LYS A 5 -19.51 16.01 -6.95
C LYS A 5 -20.06 17.31 -6.35
N GLY A 6 -20.17 17.42 -5.02
CA GLY A 6 -20.72 18.61 -4.33
C GLY A 6 -22.23 18.79 -4.42
N VAL A 7 -22.95 17.82 -5.00
CA VAL A 7 -24.41 17.80 -5.14
C VAL A 7 -25.12 17.50 -3.81
N CYS A 8 -24.45 16.81 -2.88
CA CYS A 8 -24.97 16.53 -1.54
C CYS A 8 -23.93 16.86 -0.47
N GLY A 9 -24.35 17.52 0.61
CA GLY A 9 -23.48 17.86 1.74
C GLY A 9 -23.05 16.64 2.54
N VAL A 10 -21.77 16.58 2.92
CA VAL A 10 -21.23 15.56 3.83
C VAL A 10 -21.41 16.03 5.27
N LYS A 11 -22.36 15.44 6.00
CA LYS A 11 -22.73 15.89 7.35
C LYS A 11 -22.04 15.14 8.49
N LYS A 12 -21.58 13.91 8.24
CA LYS A 12 -20.95 13.08 9.27
C LYS A 12 -19.47 13.44 9.37
N GLU A 13 -19.01 13.81 10.56
CA GLU A 13 -17.63 14.26 10.80
C GLU A 13 -16.57 13.27 10.27
N THR A 14 -16.78 11.96 10.45
CA THR A 14 -15.87 10.94 9.92
C THR A 14 -15.81 10.94 8.39
N LEU A 15 -16.94 11.18 7.71
CA LEU A 15 -17.02 11.20 6.24
C LEU A 15 -16.44 12.49 5.66
N ILE A 16 -16.48 13.60 6.39
CA ILE A 16 -15.88 14.87 5.96
C ILE A 16 -14.38 14.66 5.72
N LYS A 17 -13.67 14.03 6.66
CA LYS A 17 -12.23 13.75 6.53
C LYS A 17 -11.91 12.85 5.32
N TYR A 18 -12.76 11.84 5.05
CA TYR A 18 -12.61 11.01 3.85
C TYR A 18 -12.88 11.79 2.55
N HIS A 19 -13.89 12.65 2.56
CA HIS A 19 -14.23 13.49 1.41
C HIS A 19 -13.09 14.46 1.07
N GLU A 20 -12.56 15.17 2.06
CA GLU A 20 -11.41 16.08 1.90
C GLU A 20 -10.18 15.36 1.32
N LYS A 21 -9.91 14.15 1.79
CA LYS A 21 -8.80 13.32 1.30
C LYS A 21 -8.99 12.96 -0.17
N ILE A 22 -10.17 12.49 -0.56
CA ILE A 22 -10.48 12.12 -1.96
C ILE A 22 -10.37 13.34 -2.87
N VAL A 23 -10.93 14.49 -2.47
CA VAL A 23 -10.84 15.74 -3.23
C VAL A 23 -9.38 16.19 -3.39
N THR A 24 -8.57 16.06 -2.34
CA THR A 24 -7.15 16.42 -2.39
C THR A 24 -6.36 15.49 -3.33
N MET A 25 -6.61 14.18 -3.27
CA MET A 25 -5.94 13.21 -4.15
C MET A 25 -6.35 13.38 -5.61
N ALA A 26 -7.63 13.65 -5.89
CA ALA A 26 -8.13 13.88 -7.24
C ALA A 26 -7.43 15.05 -7.94
N LYS A 27 -7.09 16.13 -7.21
CA LYS A 27 -6.34 17.28 -7.75
C LYS A 27 -4.95 16.92 -8.26
N GLY A 28 -4.36 15.82 -7.78
CA GLY A 28 -3.05 15.34 -8.23
C GLY A 28 -3.09 14.53 -9.53
N ILE A 29 -4.28 14.21 -10.03
CA ILE A 29 -4.50 13.44 -11.25
C ILE A 29 -5.05 14.40 -12.31
N GLU A 30 -4.48 14.38 -13.51
CA GLU A 30 -4.81 15.32 -14.59
C GLU A 30 -6.32 15.39 -14.88
N GLN A 31 -6.99 14.22 -14.91
CA GLN A 31 -8.44 14.13 -15.02
C GLN A 31 -8.94 12.97 -14.16
N THR A 32 -9.97 13.21 -13.36
CA THR A 32 -10.61 12.19 -12.52
C THR A 32 -12.11 12.16 -12.77
N LEU A 33 -12.66 10.97 -13.02
CA LEU A 33 -14.09 10.75 -13.22
C LEU A 33 -14.63 9.83 -12.12
N PHE A 34 -15.78 10.22 -11.57
CA PHE A 34 -16.47 9.48 -10.51
C PHE A 34 -17.85 9.02 -11.02
N GLU A 35 -18.00 7.73 -11.26
CA GLU A 35 -19.25 7.12 -11.72
C GLU A 35 -19.77 6.07 -10.74
N HIS A 36 -21.09 5.92 -10.69
CA HIS A 36 -21.72 4.86 -9.91
C HIS A 36 -21.79 3.59 -10.76
N ALA A 37 -21.08 2.54 -10.33
CA ALA A 37 -21.21 1.21 -10.90
C ALA A 37 -22.21 0.36 -10.08
N PRO A 38 -23.20 -0.29 -10.72
CA PRO A 38 -24.01 -1.32 -10.07
C PRO A 38 -23.16 -2.42 -9.43
N ARG A 39 -23.64 -3.03 -8.34
CA ARG A 39 -22.89 -4.06 -7.59
C ARG A 39 -22.34 -5.18 -8.47
N ALA A 40 -23.16 -5.69 -9.40
CA ALA A 40 -22.80 -6.77 -10.32
C ALA A 40 -21.65 -6.39 -11.28
N GLN A 41 -21.42 -5.10 -11.52
CA GLN A 41 -20.34 -4.61 -12.39
C GLN A 41 -19.08 -4.24 -11.60
N ASN A 42 -19.13 -4.26 -10.27
CA ASN A 42 -18.00 -3.99 -9.38
C ASN A 42 -17.57 -5.24 -8.61
N GLU A 43 -17.71 -6.41 -9.25
CA GLU A 43 -17.48 -7.72 -8.62
C GLU A 43 -16.01 -7.93 -8.24
N GLU A 44 -15.06 -7.43 -9.03
CA GLU A 44 -13.64 -7.58 -8.71
C GLU A 44 -13.27 -6.84 -7.41
N ALA A 45 -13.66 -5.57 -7.29
CA ALA A 45 -13.46 -4.81 -6.06
C ALA A 45 -14.22 -5.42 -4.87
N ASP A 46 -15.39 -6.03 -5.11
CA ASP A 46 -16.12 -6.83 -4.12
C ASP A 46 -15.25 -7.97 -3.59
N ARG A 47 -14.80 -8.84 -4.51
CA ARG A 47 -14.00 -10.02 -4.19
C ARG A 47 -12.73 -9.63 -3.45
N LEU A 48 -12.05 -8.55 -3.84
CA LEU A 48 -10.87 -8.05 -3.13
C LEU A 48 -11.20 -7.55 -1.72
N SER A 49 -12.31 -6.83 -1.53
CA SER A 49 -12.75 -6.38 -0.22
C SER A 49 -13.15 -7.55 0.69
N GLN A 50 -13.83 -8.54 0.13
CA GLN A 50 -14.16 -9.78 0.85
C GLN A 50 -12.88 -10.55 1.18
N LEU A 51 -11.96 -10.69 0.22
CA LEU A 51 -10.67 -11.34 0.42
C LEU A 51 -9.92 -10.69 1.58
N ALA A 52 -9.79 -9.37 1.59
CA ALA A 52 -9.10 -8.65 2.68
C ALA A 52 -9.75 -8.91 4.06
N THR A 53 -11.08 -9.05 4.09
CA THR A 53 -11.84 -9.31 5.33
C THR A 53 -11.71 -10.78 5.77
N THR A 54 -11.88 -11.72 4.85
CA THR A 54 -11.82 -13.17 5.11
C THR A 54 -10.39 -13.62 5.38
N TYR A 55 -9.42 -13.18 4.58
CA TYR A 55 -8.00 -13.49 4.78
C TYR A 55 -7.48 -12.92 6.09
N TYR A 56 -7.98 -11.77 6.56
CA TYR A 56 -7.65 -11.28 7.90
C TYR A 56 -8.00 -12.32 8.98
N HIS A 57 -9.17 -12.96 8.87
CA HIS A 57 -9.59 -13.98 9.83
C HIS A 57 -8.80 -15.30 9.71
N GLU A 58 -8.43 -15.71 8.49
CA GLU A 58 -7.73 -16.98 8.24
C GLU A 58 -6.21 -16.87 8.51
N LEU A 59 -5.56 -15.81 8.03
CA LEU A 59 -4.11 -15.63 8.09
C LEU A 59 -3.59 -15.11 9.43
N GLN A 60 -4.44 -14.62 10.34
CA GLN A 60 -4.00 -14.23 11.69
C GLN A 60 -3.22 -15.33 12.43
N LYS A 61 -3.39 -16.59 12.01
CA LYS A 61 -2.70 -17.76 12.57
C LYS A 61 -1.34 -18.07 11.92
N GLU A 62 -1.10 -17.61 10.70
CA GLU A 62 0.06 -18.02 9.88
C GLU A 62 0.96 -16.85 9.45
N VAL A 63 0.42 -15.63 9.35
CA VAL A 63 1.14 -14.43 8.89
C VAL A 63 0.82 -13.25 9.80
N TYR A 64 1.84 -12.44 10.12
CA TYR A 64 1.65 -11.23 10.89
C TYR A 64 0.93 -10.17 10.03
N ILE A 65 -0.38 -10.02 10.24
CA ILE A 65 -1.17 -8.95 9.65
C ILE A 65 -1.23 -7.79 10.65
N LYS A 66 -0.62 -6.65 10.29
CA LYS A 66 -0.74 -5.43 11.08
C LYS A 66 -2.09 -4.78 10.76
N LEU A 67 -3.03 -4.85 11.71
CA LEU A 67 -4.25 -4.05 11.64
C LEU A 67 -3.87 -2.58 11.86
N ARG A 68 -4.61 -1.68 11.22
CA ARG A 68 -4.39 -0.25 11.38
C ARG A 68 -5.06 0.22 12.67
N ASP A 69 -4.29 0.91 13.52
CA ASP A 69 -4.80 1.47 14.78
C ASP A 69 -5.52 2.83 14.59
N HIS A 70 -5.39 3.44 13.40
CA HIS A 70 -5.96 4.74 13.07
C HIS A 70 -6.74 4.72 11.73
N PRO A 71 -7.64 5.67 11.48
CA PRO A 71 -8.38 5.75 10.22
C PRO A 71 -7.50 5.95 8.99
N ALA A 72 -8.01 5.57 7.82
CA ALA A 72 -7.24 5.63 6.58
C ALA A 72 -6.94 7.04 6.05
N TYR A 73 -7.80 8.01 6.36
CA TYR A 73 -7.58 9.40 5.95
C TYR A 73 -6.37 10.06 6.66
N GLU A 74 -5.93 9.52 7.80
CA GLU A 74 -4.81 10.06 8.59
C GLU A 74 -3.44 9.68 8.03
N GLU A 75 -3.38 8.72 7.11
CA GLU A 75 -2.12 8.24 6.54
C GLU A 75 -1.53 9.24 5.54
N LYS A 76 -0.28 9.65 5.79
CA LYS A 76 0.53 10.48 4.87
C LYS A 76 1.16 9.59 3.80
N GLY A 77 0.34 9.07 2.89
CA GLY A 77 0.80 8.23 1.79
C GLY A 77 1.18 6.82 2.23
N LEU A 78 0.75 5.83 1.45
CA LEU A 78 1.09 4.43 1.65
C LEU A 78 2.61 4.32 1.63
N CYS A 79 3.23 4.00 2.78
CA CYS A 79 4.68 3.85 2.95
C CYS A 79 5.49 4.83 2.09
N THR A 80 5.84 6.00 2.64
CA THR A 80 7.21 6.45 2.38
C THR A 80 8.06 5.23 2.69
N VAL A 81 8.66 4.64 1.66
CA VAL A 81 9.81 3.78 1.82
C VAL A 81 10.69 4.59 2.74
N LEU A 82 10.69 4.27 4.03
CA LEU A 82 11.67 4.84 4.93
C LEU A 82 12.94 4.30 4.29
N GLU A 83 13.65 5.18 3.58
CA GLU A 83 15.06 5.01 3.30
C GLU A 83 15.75 5.08 4.65
N GLU A 84 15.46 4.11 5.52
CA GLU A 84 16.34 3.84 6.63
C GLU A 84 17.65 3.47 5.95
N PRO A 85 18.74 4.19 6.26
CA PRO A 85 20.00 4.04 5.54
C PRO A 85 20.63 2.64 5.65
N ASN A 86 20.02 1.72 6.41
CA ASN A 86 20.44 0.34 6.60
C ASN A 86 19.26 -0.63 6.84
N ASP A 87 18.18 -0.52 6.08
CA ASP A 87 17.16 -1.57 6.16
C ASP A 87 17.62 -2.89 5.52
N TRP A 88 16.81 -3.94 5.67
CA TRP A 88 17.09 -5.27 5.15
C TRP A 88 17.27 -5.34 3.62
N ARG A 89 16.78 -4.35 2.86
CA ARG A 89 16.91 -4.27 1.39
C ARG A 89 18.27 -3.75 1.00
N THR A 90 18.88 -2.90 1.83
CA THR A 90 20.12 -2.20 1.52
C THR A 90 21.27 -3.14 1.08
N PRO A 91 21.56 -4.26 1.78
CA PRO A 91 22.58 -5.21 1.32
C PRO A 91 22.23 -5.89 -0.01
N ILE A 92 20.94 -6.18 -0.24
CA ILE A 92 20.45 -6.81 -1.47
C ILE A 92 20.57 -5.82 -2.64
N ALA A 93 20.21 -4.56 -2.41
CA ALA A 93 20.31 -3.49 -3.40
C ALA A 93 21.77 -3.23 -3.82
N ARG A 94 22.70 -3.09 -2.86
CA ARG A 94 24.14 -2.92 -3.18
C ARG A 94 24.69 -4.11 -3.96
N TYR A 95 24.30 -5.33 -3.58
CA TYR A 95 24.71 -6.54 -4.29
C TYR A 95 24.18 -6.57 -5.73
N LEU A 96 22.90 -6.25 -5.94
CA LEU A 96 22.31 -6.22 -7.29
C LEU A 96 22.87 -5.08 -8.16
N ALA A 97 23.17 -3.92 -7.57
CA ALA A 97 23.68 -2.75 -8.29
C ALA A 97 25.18 -2.85 -8.63
N SER A 98 25.98 -3.41 -7.72
CA SER A 98 27.46 -3.29 -7.77
C SER A 98 28.22 -4.57 -7.42
N GLY A 99 27.52 -5.67 -7.12
CA GLY A 99 28.13 -6.93 -6.72
C GLY A 99 28.74 -6.93 -5.31
N GLN A 100 28.59 -5.85 -4.54
CA GLN A 100 29.18 -5.72 -3.20
C GLN A 100 28.54 -6.68 -2.18
N LEU A 101 29.37 -7.33 -1.37
CA LEU A 101 28.99 -8.24 -0.30
C LEU A 101 29.71 -7.88 1.00
N SER A 102 29.13 -8.32 2.13
CA SER A 102 29.77 -8.20 3.45
C SER A 102 31.03 -9.10 3.54
N SER A 103 32.00 -8.70 4.37
CA SER A 103 33.15 -9.54 4.71
C SER A 103 32.78 -10.76 5.55
N ASP A 104 31.63 -10.71 6.24
CA ASP A 104 31.06 -11.87 6.90
C ASP A 104 30.45 -12.84 5.88
N LYS A 105 31.03 -14.04 5.80
CA LYS A 105 30.59 -15.11 4.90
C LYS A 105 29.12 -15.50 5.10
N LEU A 106 28.62 -15.45 6.34
CA LEU A 106 27.24 -15.83 6.64
C LEU A 106 26.26 -14.84 6.03
N GLU A 107 26.46 -13.55 6.29
CA GLU A 107 25.62 -12.48 5.75
C GLU A 107 25.77 -12.32 4.22
N ALA A 108 26.96 -12.56 3.66
CA ALA A 108 27.17 -12.59 2.22
C ALA A 108 26.32 -13.68 1.55
N THR A 109 26.37 -14.91 2.08
CA THR A 109 25.60 -16.05 1.56
C THR A 109 24.10 -15.81 1.66
N LYS A 110 23.64 -15.23 2.79
CA LYS A 110 22.24 -14.88 3.00
C LYS A 110 21.76 -13.81 2.04
N THR A 111 22.59 -12.80 1.76
CA THR A 111 22.29 -11.73 0.81
C THR A 111 22.17 -12.28 -0.61
N GLN A 112 23.11 -13.11 -1.06
CA GLN A 112 23.05 -13.77 -2.38
C GLN A 112 21.81 -14.66 -2.53
N LYS A 113 21.47 -15.47 -1.52
CA LYS A 113 20.27 -16.32 -1.58
C LYS A 113 18.99 -15.50 -1.68
N ARG A 114 18.93 -14.38 -0.96
CA ARG A 114 17.78 -13.48 -0.98
C ARG A 114 17.67 -12.72 -2.30
N SER A 115 18.79 -12.30 -2.88
CA SER A 115 18.78 -11.48 -4.10
C SER A 115 18.12 -12.16 -5.29
N TYR A 116 18.13 -13.49 -5.38
CA TYR A 116 17.42 -14.23 -6.44
C TYR A 116 15.91 -13.96 -6.51
N LYS A 117 15.31 -13.44 -5.43
CA LYS A 117 13.88 -13.09 -5.38
C LYS A 117 13.57 -11.68 -5.87
N PHE A 118 14.60 -10.89 -6.21
CA PHE A 118 14.46 -9.48 -6.50
C PHE A 118 15.18 -9.12 -7.80
N HIS A 119 14.61 -8.19 -8.54
CA HIS A 119 15.20 -7.62 -9.74
C HIS A 119 15.32 -6.11 -9.57
N MET A 120 16.47 -5.55 -9.93
CA MET A 120 16.70 -4.11 -9.91
C MET A 120 16.56 -3.57 -11.33
N TYR A 121 15.62 -2.65 -11.52
CA TYR A 121 15.48 -1.90 -12.77
C TYR A 121 16.47 -0.74 -12.77
N GLN A 122 17.16 -0.55 -13.91
CA GLN A 122 18.08 0.57 -14.14
C GLN A 122 17.36 1.75 -14.78
#